data_AF-F0H1G8-F1
#
_entry.id   AF-F0H1G8-F1
#
_cell.length_a   1.000
_cell.length_b   1.000
_cell.length_c   1.000
_cell.angle_alpha   90.00
_cell.angle_beta   90.00
_cell.angle_gamma   90.00
#
_symmetry.space_group_name_H-M   'P 1'
#
loop_
_entity.id
_entity.type
_entity.pdbx_description
1 polymer ?
#
loop_
_entity_poly.entity_id
_entity_poly.type
_entity_poly.pdbx_seq_one_letter_code
_entity_poly.pdbx_strand_id
1 'polypeptide(L)'
;MNLGKYRSLGIIGSRTGAGPQIMAVDDAVKATNTEVLAIEMPRDTKGGGGHGVLIYLGADDVSDVRRAVEIALEATPKYFGDVYGNEAGHLEFQYTARASYCLEKAFSTPLGKSFGMVIGSPAAIGTVLADTAVKAANVDIVGYSSPAHGTSFSNEVILCFTGDSGAVRQAVKTSIDLGKKLLSTLGEEPVSSSTPYI
;
A
#
# COMPACT_ATOMS: atom_id res chain seq x y z
N MET A 1 -1.88 8.62 23.87
CA MET A 1 -1.74 7.70 22.72
C MET A 1 -3.01 6.88 22.48
N ASN A 2 -3.80 6.47 23.49
CA ASN A 2 -5.06 5.70 23.29
C ASN A 2 -4.92 4.46 22.39
N LEU A 3 -3.75 3.79 22.42
CA LEU A 3 -3.39 2.65 21.55
C LEU A 3 -3.86 1.29 22.10
N GLY A 4 -4.83 1.28 23.02
CA GLY A 4 -5.36 0.04 23.59
C GLY A 4 -4.58 -0.51 24.78
N LYS A 5 -4.61 -1.84 24.93
CA LYS A 5 -4.31 -2.57 26.19
C LYS A 5 -2.86 -3.05 26.35
N TYR A 6 -2.08 -3.10 25.26
CA TYR A 6 -0.78 -3.75 25.27
C TYR A 6 0.30 -2.89 25.93
N ARG A 7 1.24 -3.55 26.61
CA ARG A 7 2.39 -2.89 27.26
C ARG A 7 3.64 -2.92 26.38
N SER A 8 3.72 -3.85 25.43
CA SER A 8 4.80 -3.99 24.47
C SER A 8 4.37 -3.43 23.13
N LEU A 9 5.13 -2.47 22.61
CA LEU A 9 4.82 -1.77 21.37
C LEU A 9 5.91 -1.97 20.32
N GLY A 10 5.50 -2.32 19.11
CA GLY A 10 6.31 -2.25 17.90
C GLY A 10 5.94 -1.00 17.12
N ILE A 11 6.92 -0.32 16.54
CA ILE A 11 6.70 0.94 15.83
C ILE A 11 7.41 0.89 14.49
N ILE A 12 6.67 1.20 13.42
CA ILE A 12 7.22 1.36 12.07
C ILE A 12 6.84 2.76 11.60
N GLY A 13 7.85 3.55 11.23
CA GLY A 13 7.66 4.91 10.74
C GLY A 13 8.53 5.16 9.52
N SER A 14 8.00 5.89 8.53
CA SER A 14 8.76 6.24 7.33
C SER A 14 8.34 7.62 6.79
N ARG A 15 9.28 8.25 6.07
CA ARG A 15 9.07 9.51 5.34
C ARG A 15 8.36 9.31 4.00
N THR A 16 8.59 8.16 3.36
CA THR A 16 8.14 7.86 2.00
C THR A 16 7.49 6.49 1.98
N GLY A 17 6.28 6.44 1.42
CA GLY A 17 5.44 5.25 1.35
C GLY A 17 4.44 5.23 2.50
N ALA A 18 3.25 4.73 2.17
CA ALA A 18 2.41 4.07 3.17
C ALA A 18 2.16 2.63 2.78
N GLY A 19 1.67 2.40 1.56
CA GLY A 19 1.34 1.06 1.08
C GLY A 19 2.46 0.03 1.22
N PRO A 20 3.74 0.31 0.90
CA PRO A 20 4.79 -0.71 1.01
C PRO A 20 5.01 -1.20 2.44
N GLN A 21 4.98 -0.29 3.41
CA GLN A 21 5.11 -0.60 4.83
C GLN A 21 3.85 -1.30 5.36
N ILE A 22 2.65 -0.88 4.93
CA ILE A 22 1.40 -1.54 5.30
C ILE A 22 1.39 -2.99 4.83
N MET A 23 1.84 -3.26 3.60
CA MET A 23 1.99 -4.61 3.05
C MET A 23 3.02 -5.44 3.82
N ALA A 24 4.17 -4.83 4.14
CA ALA A 24 5.21 -5.50 4.94
C ALA A 24 4.72 -5.86 6.35
N VAL A 25 3.94 -4.97 6.98
CA VAL A 25 3.30 -5.23 8.27
C VAL A 25 2.23 -6.31 8.15
N ASP A 26 1.47 -6.34 7.05
CA ASP A 26 0.47 -7.39 6.81
C ASP A 26 1.12 -8.78 6.80
N ASP A 27 2.34 -8.90 6.27
CA ASP A 27 3.13 -10.13 6.36
C ASP A 27 3.65 -10.40 7.78
N ALA A 28 4.13 -9.38 8.48
CA ALA A 28 4.63 -9.52 9.86
C ALA A 28 3.55 -10.03 10.83
N VAL A 29 2.31 -9.50 10.74
CA VAL A 29 1.21 -9.92 11.62
C VAL A 29 0.64 -11.30 11.26
N LYS A 30 0.93 -11.84 10.06
CA LYS A 30 0.66 -13.25 9.74
C LYS A 30 1.64 -14.19 10.43
N ALA A 31 2.84 -13.71 10.76
CA ALA A 31 3.96 -14.51 11.24
C ALA A 31 4.24 -14.36 12.75
N THR A 32 3.47 -13.54 13.45
CA THR A 32 3.68 -13.21 14.86
C THR A 32 2.35 -13.07 15.60
N ASN A 33 2.39 -13.10 16.94
CA ASN A 33 1.20 -12.85 17.78
C ASN A 33 1.01 -11.35 18.06
N THR A 34 1.10 -10.52 17.01
CA THR A 34 0.96 -9.06 17.13
C THR A 34 -0.38 -8.57 16.58
N GLU A 35 -0.90 -7.51 17.19
CA GLU A 35 -2.09 -6.79 16.74
C GLU A 35 -1.68 -5.44 16.13
N VAL A 36 -2.31 -5.06 15.01
CA VAL A 36 -2.17 -3.70 14.47
C VAL A 36 -3.08 -2.76 15.25
N LEU A 37 -2.50 -1.82 16.00
CA LEU A 37 -3.24 -0.92 16.89
C LEU A 37 -3.71 0.33 16.16
N ALA A 38 -2.84 0.91 15.34
CA ALA A 38 -3.13 2.13 14.58
C ALA A 38 -2.24 2.23 13.33
N ILE A 39 -2.79 2.87 12.31
CA ILE A 39 -2.13 3.21 11.06
C ILE A 39 -2.45 4.67 10.77
N GLU A 40 -1.40 5.49 10.67
CA GLU A 40 -1.51 6.91 10.35
C GLU A 40 -0.69 7.21 9.09
N MET A 41 -1.26 7.96 8.15
CA MET A 41 -0.68 8.20 6.83
C MET A 41 -0.46 9.70 6.61
N PRO A 42 0.60 10.31 7.18
CA PRO A 42 0.88 11.74 7.03
C PRO A 42 1.15 12.12 5.57
N ARG A 43 0.82 13.35 5.18
CA ARG A 43 1.29 13.94 3.92
C ARG A 43 2.79 14.19 4.01
N ASP A 44 3.59 13.50 3.19
CA ASP A 44 5.05 13.60 3.27
C ASP A 44 5.75 13.28 1.94
N THR A 45 6.33 12.09 1.79
CA THR A 45 7.20 11.70 0.66
C THR A 45 8.32 12.71 0.37
N LYS A 46 8.76 13.45 1.40
CA LYS A 46 9.81 14.48 1.32
C LYS A 46 9.55 15.54 0.24
N GLY A 47 8.28 15.90 0.03
CA GLY A 47 7.86 16.87 -0.98
C GLY A 47 7.26 16.25 -2.25
N GLY A 48 7.37 14.93 -2.42
CA GLY A 48 6.64 14.18 -3.46
C GLY A 48 5.12 14.21 -3.23
N GLY A 49 4.35 13.48 -4.04
CA GLY A 49 2.88 13.57 -4.05
C GLY A 49 2.12 12.75 -3.00
N GLY A 50 2.78 11.86 -2.24
CA GLY A 50 2.11 10.81 -1.47
C GLY A 50 2.21 10.92 0.05
N HIS A 51 2.11 9.77 0.72
CA HIS A 51 2.16 9.66 2.18
C HIS A 51 3.52 9.17 2.72
N GLY A 52 3.81 9.55 3.96
CA GLY A 52 4.63 8.75 4.86
C GLY A 52 3.74 7.79 5.65
N VAL A 53 4.28 7.15 6.69
CA VAL A 53 3.49 6.23 7.52
C VAL A 53 3.97 6.19 8.95
N LEU A 54 3.04 5.92 9.86
CA LEU A 54 3.28 5.56 11.25
C LEU A 54 2.33 4.43 11.65
N ILE A 55 2.89 3.27 11.97
CA ILE A 55 2.16 2.05 12.34
C ILE A 55 2.56 1.63 13.73
N TYR A 56 1.55 1.37 14.57
CA TYR A 56 1.72 0.85 15.92
C TYR A 56 1.26 -0.61 15.98
N LEU A 57 2.13 -1.48 16.48
CA LEU A 57 1.86 -2.89 16.78
C LEU A 57 1.83 -3.11 18.28
N GLY A 58 0.99 -4.04 18.76
CA GLY A 58 0.89 -4.43 20.16
C GLY A 58 0.99 -5.94 20.35
N ALA A 59 1.63 -6.37 21.43
CA ALA A 59 1.56 -7.74 21.93
C ALA A 59 1.79 -7.78 23.45
N ASP A 60 1.57 -8.94 24.06
CA ASP A 60 1.86 -9.16 25.48
C ASP A 60 3.38 -9.28 25.71
N ASP A 61 4.12 -9.87 24.77
CA ASP A 61 5.58 -10.02 24.83
C ASP A 61 6.31 -9.00 23.91
N VAL A 62 7.41 -8.45 24.41
CA VAL A 62 8.35 -7.61 23.65
C VAL A 62 8.99 -8.39 22.51
N SER A 63 9.20 -9.70 22.68
CA SER A 63 9.79 -10.57 21.66
C SER A 63 8.93 -10.63 20.39
N ASP A 64 7.60 -10.70 20.54
CA ASP A 64 6.64 -10.73 19.42
C ASP A 64 6.67 -9.41 18.62
N VAL A 65 6.55 -8.26 19.29
CA VAL A 65 6.60 -6.97 18.59
C VAL A 65 7.95 -6.69 17.97
N ARG A 66 9.06 -7.10 18.61
CA ARG A 66 10.40 -7.01 18.02
C ARG A 66 10.47 -7.85 16.75
N ARG A 67 10.03 -9.11 16.79
CA ARG A 67 10.06 -10.00 15.63
C ARG A 67 9.19 -9.47 14.49
N ALA A 68 8.03 -8.90 14.79
CA ALA A 68 7.16 -8.31 13.77
C ALA A 68 7.83 -7.11 13.08
N VAL A 69 8.51 -6.23 13.83
CA VAL A 69 9.28 -5.12 13.26
C VAL A 69 10.42 -5.64 12.38
N GLU A 70 11.17 -6.65 12.82
CA GLU A 70 12.25 -7.27 12.01
C GLU A 70 11.71 -7.80 10.67
N ILE A 71 10.62 -8.55 10.68
CA ILE A 71 10.00 -9.10 9.47
C ILE A 71 9.51 -7.98 8.53
N ALA A 72 8.87 -6.94 9.07
CA ALA A 72 8.38 -5.84 8.27
C ALA A 72 9.54 -5.05 7.62
N LEU A 73 10.64 -4.82 8.34
CA LEU A 73 11.83 -4.16 7.78
C LEU A 73 12.47 -4.99 6.67
N GLU A 74 12.58 -6.31 6.86
CA GLU A 74 13.10 -7.24 5.84
C GLU A 74 12.22 -7.28 4.58
N ALA A 75 10.89 -7.22 4.76
CA ALA A 75 9.94 -7.31 3.66
C ALA A 75 9.71 -5.98 2.92
N THR A 76 9.96 -4.83 3.55
CA THR A 76 9.66 -3.51 2.98
C THR A 76 10.26 -3.31 1.58
N PRO A 77 11.55 -3.64 1.30
CA PRO A 77 12.12 -3.47 -0.04
C PRO A 77 11.35 -4.19 -1.16
N LYS A 78 10.81 -5.39 -0.89
CA LYS A 78 9.98 -6.14 -1.86
C LYS A 78 8.76 -5.33 -2.29
N TYR A 79 8.08 -4.69 -1.33
CA TYR A 79 6.85 -3.93 -1.61
C TYR A 79 7.10 -2.55 -2.21
N PHE A 80 8.35 -2.09 -2.23
CA PHE A 80 8.79 -0.99 -3.09
C PHE A 80 9.07 -1.41 -4.54
N GLY A 81 9.01 -2.72 -4.84
CA GLY A 81 9.29 -3.28 -6.16
C GLY A 81 8.39 -2.77 -7.28
N ASP A 82 7.14 -2.46 -6.95
CA ASP A 82 6.16 -1.93 -7.91
C ASP A 82 5.75 -0.49 -7.56
N VAL A 83 6.70 0.26 -6.97
CA VAL A 83 6.62 1.72 -6.81
C VAL A 83 7.52 2.37 -7.86
N TYR A 84 6.93 3.08 -8.81
CA TYR A 84 7.62 3.70 -9.94
C TYR A 84 7.55 5.22 -9.84
N GLY A 85 8.62 5.92 -10.18
CA GLY A 85 8.61 7.38 -10.13
C GLY A 85 9.51 8.03 -11.16
N ASN A 86 9.17 9.28 -11.48
CA ASN A 86 10.02 10.24 -12.19
C ASN A 86 9.82 11.62 -11.54
N GLU A 87 10.35 12.69 -12.13
CA GLU A 87 10.25 14.05 -11.61
C GLU A 87 8.81 14.59 -11.58
N ALA A 88 7.91 14.05 -12.40
CA ALA A 88 6.53 14.51 -12.51
C ALA A 88 5.57 13.87 -11.49
N GLY A 89 5.93 12.72 -10.93
CA GLY A 89 5.06 11.99 -10.00
C GLY A 89 5.48 10.55 -9.74
N HIS A 90 4.52 9.75 -9.29
CA HIS A 90 4.75 8.35 -8.93
C HIS A 90 3.52 7.47 -9.16
N LEU A 91 3.79 6.18 -9.27
CA LEU A 91 2.82 5.10 -9.34
C LEU A 91 3.14 4.12 -8.23
N GLU A 92 2.11 3.53 -7.64
CA GLU A 92 2.29 2.44 -6.69
C GLU A 92 1.27 1.34 -6.96
N PHE A 93 1.75 0.10 -6.93
CA PHE A 93 0.94 -1.08 -7.14
C PHE A 93 1.24 -2.10 -6.05
N GLN A 94 0.19 -2.67 -5.46
CA GLN A 94 0.34 -3.73 -4.46
C GLN A 94 -0.60 -4.89 -4.79
N TYR A 95 -0.13 -6.09 -4.47
CA TYR A 95 -0.85 -7.34 -4.60
C TYR A 95 -0.53 -8.29 -3.45
N THR A 96 -1.57 -8.96 -2.92
CA THR A 96 -1.43 -10.20 -2.16
C THR A 96 -2.57 -11.17 -2.48
N ALA A 97 -2.29 -12.47 -2.45
CA ALA A 97 -3.32 -13.50 -2.59
C ALA A 97 -4.17 -13.65 -1.32
N ARG A 98 -3.68 -13.15 -0.17
CA ARG A 98 -4.32 -13.31 1.13
C ARG A 98 -4.00 -12.12 2.04
N ALA A 99 -4.96 -11.22 2.19
CA ALA A 99 -4.92 -10.09 3.11
C ALA A 99 -5.09 -10.53 4.56
N SER A 100 -4.44 -9.82 5.47
CA SER A 100 -4.55 -10.01 6.93
C SER A 100 -5.00 -8.71 7.61
N TYR A 101 -4.80 -8.65 8.93
CA TYR A 101 -5.32 -7.61 9.81
C TYR A 101 -4.79 -6.20 9.50
N CYS A 102 -3.63 -6.06 8.88
CA CYS A 102 -3.10 -4.74 8.53
C CYS A 102 -3.87 -4.14 7.36
N LEU A 103 -4.12 -4.94 6.31
CA LEU A 103 -4.89 -4.50 5.15
C LEU A 103 -6.39 -4.35 5.44
N GLU A 104 -6.94 -5.18 6.34
CA GLU A 104 -8.29 -4.98 6.83
C GLU A 104 -8.42 -3.64 7.57
N LYS A 105 -7.49 -3.34 8.49
CA LYS A 105 -7.51 -2.07 9.22
C LYS A 105 -7.27 -0.86 8.34
N ALA A 106 -6.32 -0.94 7.40
CA ALA A 106 -5.95 0.18 6.53
C ALA A 106 -6.99 0.47 5.45
N PHE A 107 -7.51 -0.58 4.83
CA PHE A 107 -8.25 -0.47 3.56
C PHE A 107 -9.59 -1.20 3.57
N SER A 108 -10.02 -1.76 4.71
CA SER A 108 -11.27 -2.54 4.84
C SER A 108 -11.32 -3.80 3.97
N THR A 109 -10.16 -4.31 3.53
CA THR A 109 -10.10 -5.53 2.72
C THR A 109 -10.53 -6.74 3.53
N PRO A 110 -11.48 -7.57 3.03
CA PRO A 110 -11.92 -8.75 3.76
C PRO A 110 -10.77 -9.72 4.07
N LEU A 111 -10.69 -10.16 5.33
CA LEU A 111 -9.66 -11.08 5.79
C LEU A 111 -9.61 -12.36 4.96
N GLY A 112 -8.40 -12.79 4.61
CA GLY A 112 -8.17 -14.01 3.86
C GLY A 112 -8.49 -13.92 2.36
N LYS A 113 -9.02 -12.80 1.87
CA LYS A 113 -9.24 -12.58 0.43
C LYS A 113 -8.00 -12.01 -0.25
N SER A 114 -8.00 -12.05 -1.58
CA SER A 114 -6.98 -11.36 -2.36
C SER A 114 -7.13 -9.84 -2.23
N PHE A 115 -6.05 -9.12 -2.50
CA PHE A 115 -6.01 -7.67 -2.44
C PHE A 115 -5.19 -7.14 -3.60
N GLY A 116 -5.73 -6.12 -4.26
CA GLY A 116 -5.04 -5.31 -5.26
C GLY A 116 -5.18 -3.84 -4.89
N MET A 117 -4.11 -3.08 -5.12
CA MET A 117 -4.12 -1.63 -4.99
C MET A 117 -3.43 -1.01 -6.19
N VAL A 118 -4.04 0.03 -6.74
CA VAL A 118 -3.47 0.87 -7.79
C VAL A 118 -3.49 2.33 -7.34
N ILE A 119 -2.36 2.99 -7.45
CA ILE A 119 -2.16 4.39 -7.06
C ILE A 119 -1.49 5.13 -8.20
N GLY A 120 -1.95 6.35 -8.47
CA GLY A 120 -1.28 7.27 -9.38
C GLY A 120 -1.24 8.69 -8.84
N SER A 121 -0.07 9.30 -8.93
CA SER A 121 0.23 10.70 -8.66
C SER A 121 0.93 11.30 -9.90
N PRO A 122 0.39 12.35 -10.52
CA PRO A 122 -0.77 13.13 -10.08
C PRO A 122 -2.10 12.35 -10.15
N ALA A 123 -3.06 12.75 -9.33
CA ALA A 123 -4.36 12.09 -9.13
C ALA A 123 -5.15 11.79 -10.42
N ALA A 124 -4.94 12.58 -11.48
CA ALA A 124 -5.54 12.33 -12.80
C ALA A 124 -5.09 10.98 -13.39
N ILE A 125 -3.80 10.62 -13.26
CA ILE A 125 -3.30 9.30 -13.68
C ILE A 125 -3.97 8.21 -12.84
N GLY A 126 -4.00 8.37 -11.51
CA GLY A 126 -4.65 7.40 -10.62
C GLY A 126 -6.13 7.17 -10.95
N THR A 127 -6.85 8.20 -11.42
CA THR A 127 -8.25 8.06 -11.88
C THR A 127 -8.36 7.17 -13.12
N VAL A 128 -7.47 7.35 -14.09
CA VAL A 128 -7.42 6.50 -15.30
C VAL A 128 -7.03 5.06 -14.92
N LEU A 129 -6.12 4.89 -13.97
CA LEU A 129 -5.73 3.57 -13.46
C LEU A 129 -6.89 2.86 -12.76
N ALA A 130 -7.65 3.58 -11.93
CA ALA A 130 -8.83 3.03 -11.28
C ALA A 130 -9.87 2.53 -12.30
N ASP A 131 -10.18 3.34 -13.32
CA ASP A 131 -11.07 2.94 -14.43
C ASP A 131 -10.54 1.73 -15.20
N THR A 132 -9.24 1.68 -15.44
CA THR A 132 -8.59 0.58 -16.16
C THR A 132 -8.64 -0.72 -15.35
N ALA A 133 -8.33 -0.66 -14.05
CA ALA A 133 -8.32 -1.84 -13.17
C ALA A 133 -9.68 -2.55 -13.16
N VAL A 134 -10.78 -1.79 -12.99
CA VAL A 134 -12.14 -2.35 -12.92
C VAL A 134 -12.66 -2.85 -14.27
N LYS A 135 -12.11 -2.35 -15.39
CA LYS A 135 -12.43 -2.83 -16.75
C LYS A 135 -11.57 -4.01 -17.19
N ALA A 136 -10.40 -4.20 -16.58
CA ALA A 136 -9.45 -5.25 -16.95
C ALA A 136 -9.88 -6.64 -16.50
N ALA A 137 -10.57 -6.76 -15.35
CA ALA A 137 -11.04 -8.02 -14.82
C ALA A 137 -12.24 -7.81 -13.89
N ASN A 138 -12.98 -8.89 -13.61
CA ASN A 138 -14.07 -8.87 -12.64
C ASN A 138 -13.50 -8.79 -11.21
N VAL A 139 -13.54 -7.60 -10.61
CA VAL A 139 -13.04 -7.32 -9.26
C VAL A 139 -14.07 -6.52 -8.47
N ASP A 140 -14.06 -6.69 -7.14
CA ASP A 140 -14.93 -5.97 -6.22
C ASP A 140 -14.16 -4.81 -5.59
N ILE A 141 -14.71 -3.59 -5.66
CA ILE A 141 -14.10 -2.40 -5.07
C ILE A 141 -14.24 -2.47 -3.54
N VAL A 142 -13.11 -2.30 -2.85
CA VAL A 142 -13.05 -2.24 -1.38
C VAL A 142 -12.94 -0.80 -0.91
N GLY A 143 -12.19 0.03 -1.63
CA GLY A 143 -11.98 1.43 -1.26
C GLY A 143 -11.57 2.30 -2.45
N TYR A 144 -11.98 3.55 -2.40
CA TYR A 144 -11.57 4.59 -3.34
C TYR A 144 -11.25 5.86 -2.56
N SER A 145 -10.03 6.36 -2.71
CA SER A 145 -9.57 7.61 -2.09
C SER A 145 -9.05 8.57 -3.17
N SER A 146 -9.22 9.86 -2.91
CA SER A 146 -8.81 10.96 -3.77
C SER A 146 -8.26 12.13 -2.92
N PRO A 147 -7.72 13.21 -3.50
CA PRO A 147 -7.07 14.27 -2.73
C PRO A 147 -7.94 14.89 -1.64
N ALA A 148 -9.26 15.02 -1.86
CA ALA A 148 -10.18 15.59 -0.87
C ALA A 148 -10.90 14.55 0.00
N HIS A 149 -10.74 13.25 -0.29
CA HIS A 149 -11.53 12.19 0.35
C HIS A 149 -10.67 10.95 0.60
N GLY A 150 -10.47 10.59 1.87
CA GLY A 150 -9.79 9.33 2.25
C GLY A 150 -8.26 9.36 2.11
N THR A 151 -7.67 10.51 1.78
CA THR A 151 -6.21 10.74 1.84
C THR A 151 -5.91 11.92 2.77
N SER A 152 -4.66 12.01 3.24
CA SER A 152 -4.16 13.23 3.90
C SER A 152 -3.81 14.32 2.88
N PHE A 153 -4.76 14.71 2.03
CA PHE A 153 -4.54 15.69 0.95
C PHE A 153 -3.32 15.37 0.07
N SER A 154 -3.10 14.08 -0.21
CA SER A 154 -2.08 13.68 -1.18
C SER A 154 -2.56 13.97 -2.59
N ASN A 155 -1.63 14.05 -3.55
CA ASN A 155 -1.99 14.20 -4.96
C ASN A 155 -2.16 12.82 -5.62
N GLU A 156 -2.86 11.92 -4.94
CA GLU A 156 -3.07 10.55 -5.39
C GLU A 156 -4.56 10.27 -5.56
N VAL A 157 -4.84 9.37 -6.50
CA VAL A 157 -6.04 8.54 -6.45
C VAL A 157 -5.61 7.12 -6.15
N ILE A 158 -6.29 6.50 -5.19
CA ILE A 158 -6.01 5.17 -4.67
C ILE A 158 -7.28 4.33 -4.87
N LEU A 159 -7.17 3.23 -5.61
CA LEU A 159 -8.22 2.23 -5.71
C LEU A 159 -7.73 0.92 -5.08
N CYS A 160 -8.48 0.44 -4.10
CA CYS A 160 -8.31 -0.86 -3.45
C CYS A 160 -9.43 -1.81 -3.87
N PHE A 161 -9.10 -3.04 -4.24
CA PHE A 161 -10.06 -4.03 -4.72
C PHE A 161 -9.70 -5.46 -4.31
N THR A 162 -10.69 -6.35 -4.37
CA THR A 162 -10.60 -7.78 -4.06
C THR A 162 -11.29 -8.61 -5.15
N GLY A 163 -11.27 -9.93 -5.03
CA GLY A 163 -11.88 -10.86 -5.98
C GLY A 163 -11.09 -12.16 -6.13
N ASP A 164 -11.23 -12.82 -7.27
CA ASP A 164 -10.38 -13.96 -7.61
C ASP A 164 -8.92 -13.50 -7.76
N SER A 165 -7.99 -14.22 -7.12
CA SER A 165 -6.58 -13.80 -7.05
C SER A 165 -5.94 -13.58 -8.43
N GLY A 166 -6.32 -14.40 -9.43
CA GLY A 166 -5.91 -14.21 -10.82
C GLY A 166 -6.48 -12.94 -11.46
N ALA A 167 -7.76 -12.64 -11.23
CA ALA A 167 -8.43 -11.43 -11.72
C ALA A 167 -7.81 -10.17 -11.10
N VAL A 168 -7.59 -10.19 -9.77
CA VAL A 168 -6.96 -9.09 -9.05
C VAL A 168 -5.54 -8.84 -9.57
N ARG A 169 -4.73 -9.90 -9.73
CA ARG A 169 -3.38 -9.76 -10.29
C ARG A 169 -3.40 -9.21 -11.72
N GLN A 170 -4.34 -9.66 -12.55
CA GLN A 170 -4.50 -9.19 -13.93
C GLN A 170 -4.83 -7.69 -13.98
N ALA A 171 -5.76 -7.24 -13.13
CA ALA A 171 -6.14 -5.84 -13.03
C ALA A 171 -4.95 -4.95 -12.61
N VAL A 172 -4.13 -5.41 -11.66
CA VAL A 172 -2.91 -4.70 -11.25
C VAL A 172 -1.89 -4.65 -12.39
N LYS A 173 -1.56 -5.77 -13.04
CA LYS A 173 -0.59 -5.79 -14.16
C LYS A 173 -1.01 -4.89 -15.32
N THR A 174 -2.29 -4.93 -15.69
CA THR A 174 -2.84 -4.05 -16.74
C THR A 174 -2.66 -2.57 -16.37
N SER A 175 -2.82 -2.24 -15.09
CA SER A 175 -2.64 -0.89 -14.57
C SER A 175 -1.17 -0.46 -14.53
N ILE A 176 -0.23 -1.37 -14.23
CA ILE A 176 1.22 -1.12 -14.31
C ILE A 176 1.61 -0.69 -15.72
N ASP A 177 1.23 -1.49 -16.72
CA ASP A 177 1.59 -1.25 -18.12
C ASP A 177 1.06 0.09 -18.64
N LEU A 178 -0.18 0.44 -18.28
CA LEU A 178 -0.76 1.72 -18.66
C LEU A 178 -0.17 2.88 -17.86
N GLY A 179 -0.01 2.71 -16.55
CA GLY A 179 0.49 3.76 -15.65
C GLY A 179 1.87 4.24 -16.05
N LYS A 180 2.79 3.32 -16.34
CA LYS A 180 4.13 3.67 -16.82
C LYS A 180 4.06 4.53 -18.09
N LYS A 181 3.24 4.13 -19.07
CA LYS A 181 3.05 4.89 -20.32
C LYS A 181 2.51 6.30 -20.06
N LEU A 182 1.51 6.43 -19.19
CA LEU A 182 0.92 7.72 -18.85
C LEU A 182 1.92 8.64 -18.15
N LEU A 183 2.62 8.14 -17.13
CA LEU A 183 3.60 8.94 -16.38
C LEU A 183 4.81 9.34 -17.24
N SER A 184 5.23 8.49 -18.19
CA SER A 184 6.24 8.84 -19.19
C SER A 184 5.83 9.95 -20.16
N THR A 185 4.54 10.31 -20.25
CA THR A 185 4.14 11.48 -21.05
C THR A 185 4.45 12.80 -20.35
N LEU A 186 4.74 12.76 -19.04
CA LEU A 186 5.00 13.92 -18.20
C LEU A 186 6.47 14.06 -17.80
N GLY A 187 7.32 13.10 -18.16
CA GLY A 187 8.73 13.07 -17.76
C GLY A 187 9.47 11.86 -18.31
N GLU A 188 10.62 11.52 -17.72
CA GLU A 188 11.38 10.32 -18.10
C GLU A 188 10.61 9.02 -17.83
N GLU A 189 11.10 7.89 -18.36
CA GLU A 189 10.51 6.58 -18.04
C GLU A 189 10.56 6.34 -16.53
N PRO A 190 9.41 6.09 -15.86
CA PRO A 190 9.41 5.96 -14.42
C PRO A 190 10.12 4.66 -14.00
N VAL A 191 11.07 4.81 -13.10
CA VAL A 191 11.96 3.73 -12.64
C VAL A 191 11.40 3.13 -11.36
N SER A 192 11.49 1.81 -11.22
CA SER A 192 11.10 1.14 -9.97
C SER A 192 12.06 1.51 -8.84
N SER A 193 11.51 1.64 -7.64
CA SER A 193 12.27 1.87 -6.41
C SER A 193 12.97 0.60 -5.90
N SER A 194 12.64 -0.59 -6.42
CA SER A 194 13.29 -1.86 -6.09
C SER A 194 13.11 -2.89 -7.21
N THR A 195 13.05 -4.18 -6.87
CA THR A 195 12.79 -5.27 -7.82
C THR A 195 11.29 -5.58 -7.86
N PRO A 196 10.60 -5.37 -9.00
CA PRO A 196 9.17 -5.69 -9.16
C PRO A 196 8.84 -7.13 -8.76
N TYR A 197 7.69 -7.31 -8.10
CA TYR A 197 7.29 -8.59 -7.51
C TYR A 197 5.93 -9.13 -8.01
N ILE A 198 5.16 -8.33 -8.77
CA ILE A 198 3.79 -8.64 -9.20
C ILE A 198 3.74 -9.37 -10.55
#